data_AF-A0A6B8RLF0-F1
#
_entry.id   AF-A0A6B8RLF0-F1
#
_cell.length_a   1.000
_cell.length_b   1.000
_cell.length_c   1.000
_cell.angle_alpha   90.00
_cell.angle_beta   90.00
_cell.angle_gamma   90.00
#
_symmetry.space_group_name_H-M   'P 1'
#
loop_
_entity.id
_entity.type
_entity.pdbx_description
1 polymer ?
#
loop_
_entity_poly.entity_id
_entity_poly.type
_entity_poly.pdbx_seq_one_letter_code
_entity_poly.pdbx_strand_id
1 'polypeptide(L)'
;MVKSDFRARHPSRYKCIQFHLIGINAFNFTLYEGSDDTYDIQLIGSDEFDENDSDWACTDYLNLEENICSIKRTEDIQEWEQGLKYITMLVERYLKEGEYVNVLKSASAIGIGFVDGDIDILFCA
;
A
#
# COMPACT_ATOMS: atom_id res chain seq x y z
N MET A 1 23.99 -4.42 -8.90
CA MET A 1 23.83 -4.09 -7.47
C MET A 1 23.61 -2.57 -7.38
N VAL A 2 22.38 -2.13 -7.61
CA VAL A 2 22.03 -0.70 -7.59
C VAL A 2 21.83 -0.33 -6.13
N LYS A 3 22.80 0.39 -5.56
CA LYS A 3 22.60 1.13 -4.32
C LYS A 3 21.72 2.34 -4.68
N SER A 4 20.42 2.26 -4.41
CA SER A 4 19.59 3.46 -4.40
C SER A 4 19.94 4.24 -3.13
N ASP A 5 20.57 5.38 -3.38
CA ASP A 5 21.08 6.35 -2.43
C ASP A 5 19.88 6.97 -1.69
N PHE A 6 19.55 6.44 -0.51
CA PHE A 6 18.57 7.05 0.41
C PHE A 6 19.23 8.28 1.04
N ARG A 7 19.43 9.33 0.23
CA ARG A 7 20.03 10.59 0.67
C ARG A 7 19.21 11.15 1.83
N ALA A 8 19.94 11.51 2.88
CA ALA A 8 19.49 12.07 4.14
C ALA A 8 18.26 12.98 4.00
N ARG A 9 17.08 12.46 4.39
CA ARG A 9 15.87 13.26 4.54
C ARG A 9 15.92 13.99 5.89
N HIS A 10 15.44 15.23 5.95
CA HIS A 10 15.47 16.04 7.17
C HIS A 10 14.78 15.35 8.36
N PRO A 11 15.33 15.44 9.59
CA PRO A 11 14.74 14.84 10.80
C PRO A 11 13.29 15.25 11.09
N SER A 12 12.87 16.44 10.63
CA SER A 12 11.50 16.94 10.80
C SER A 12 10.47 16.14 10.02
N ARG A 13 10.80 15.61 8.83
CA ARG A 13 9.88 14.77 8.04
C ARG A 13 9.62 13.42 8.69
N TYR A 14 10.63 12.79 9.30
CA TYR A 14 10.44 11.53 10.02
C TYR A 14 9.53 11.68 11.25
N LYS A 15 9.67 12.79 11.99
CA LYS A 15 8.72 13.14 13.05
C LYS A 15 7.32 13.38 12.49
N CYS A 16 7.19 14.11 11.38
CA CYS A 16 5.90 14.40 10.74
C CYS A 16 5.19 13.12 10.25
N ILE A 17 5.95 12.17 9.68
CA ILE A 17 5.45 10.85 9.26
C ILE A 17 5.07 10.02 10.49
N GLN A 18 5.90 9.97 11.54
CA GLN A 18 5.50 9.29 12.79
C GLN A 18 4.24 9.88 13.41
N PHE A 19 4.05 11.20 13.37
CA PHE A 19 2.80 11.84 13.82
C PHE A 19 1.61 11.48 12.91
N HIS A 20 1.82 11.33 11.60
CA HIS A 20 0.78 10.89 10.66
C HIS A 20 0.43 9.39 10.78
N LEU A 21 1.30 8.57 11.39
CA LEU A 21 0.99 7.17 11.67
C LEU A 21 0.18 7.01 12.97
N ILE A 22 0.14 8.02 13.86
CA ILE A 22 -0.70 8.01 15.05
C ILE A 22 -2.16 8.11 14.61
N GLY A 23 -2.98 7.15 14.99
CA GLY A 23 -4.41 7.13 14.67
C GLY A 23 -4.77 6.31 13.43
N ILE A 24 -3.78 5.75 12.71
CA ILE A 24 -4.07 4.81 11.63
C ILE A 24 -4.58 3.49 12.23
N ASN A 25 -5.80 3.13 11.83
CA ASN A 25 -6.48 1.90 12.19
C ASN A 25 -6.35 0.82 11.10
N ALA A 26 -6.18 1.20 9.83
CA ALA A 26 -5.95 0.25 8.74
C ALA A 26 -5.09 0.83 7.61
N PHE A 27 -4.43 -0.04 6.86
CA PHE A 27 -3.70 0.32 5.65
C PHE A 27 -4.28 -0.36 4.41
N ASN A 28 -4.39 0.33 3.29
CA ASN A 28 -4.75 -0.27 2.01
C ASN A 28 -3.65 -0.06 0.97
N PHE A 29 -3.26 -1.15 0.29
CA PHE A 29 -2.46 -1.09 -0.93
C PHE A 29 -3.41 -0.92 -2.13
N THR A 30 -3.56 0.31 -2.62
CA THR A 30 -4.42 0.61 -3.77
C THR A 30 -3.62 0.55 -5.06
N LEU A 31 -4.07 -0.27 -6.00
CA LEU A 31 -3.49 -0.44 -7.32
C LEU A 31 -4.31 0.30 -8.38
N TYR A 32 -3.62 0.82 -9.40
CA TYR A 32 -4.26 1.33 -10.61
C TYR A 32 -3.32 1.23 -11.81
N GLU A 33 -3.86 1.39 -13.01
CA GLU A 33 -3.06 1.46 -14.24
C GLU A 33 -2.32 2.80 -14.33
N GLY A 34 -1.00 2.75 -14.34
CA GLY A 34 -0.14 3.91 -14.51
C GLY A 34 0.05 4.31 -15.98
N SER A 35 0.51 5.53 -16.21
CA SER A 35 0.69 6.10 -17.57
C SER A 35 1.75 5.40 -18.41
N ASP A 36 2.71 4.74 -17.77
CA ASP A 36 3.88 4.14 -18.41
C ASP A 36 3.72 2.62 -18.60
N ASP A 37 2.47 2.17 -18.74
CA ASP A 37 2.11 0.76 -18.87
C ASP A 37 2.68 -0.02 -17.66
N THR A 38 2.30 0.47 -16.49
CA THR A 38 2.62 -0.05 -15.16
C THR A 38 1.34 -0.31 -14.38
N TYR A 39 1.45 -1.12 -13.34
CA TYR A 39 0.58 -1.01 -12.17
C TYR A 39 1.29 -0.17 -11.13
N ASP A 40 0.68 0.96 -10.79
CA ASP A 40 1.15 1.85 -9.75
C ASP A 40 0.45 1.50 -8.44
N ILE A 41 1.21 1.56 -7.35
CA ILE A 41 0.75 1.17 -6.02
C ILE A 41 0.87 2.38 -5.09
N GLN A 42 -0.25 2.75 -4.49
CA GLN A 42 -0.31 3.73 -3.40
C GLN A 42 -0.62 3.03 -2.08
N LEU A 43 -0.09 3.60 -1.00
CA LEU A 43 -0.40 3.16 0.36
C LEU A 43 -1.29 4.22 0.99
N ILE A 44 -2.51 3.82 1.33
CA ILE A 44 -3.47 4.64 2.05
C ILE A 44 -3.49 4.18 3.51
N GLY A 45 -3.47 5.13 4.45
CA GLY A 45 -3.75 4.86 5.86
C GLY A 45 -5.08 5.48 6.25
N SER A 46 -5.96 4.65 6.81
CA SER A 46 -7.28 5.03 7.32
C SER A 46 -7.28 5.05 8.84
N ASP A 47 -7.98 6.01 9.44
CA ASP A 47 -8.31 6.03 10.87
C ASP A 47 -9.55 5.18 11.19
N GLU A 48 -10.21 4.63 10.18
CA GLU A 48 -11.37 3.76 10.29
C GLU A 48 -11.12 2.37 9.66
N PHE A 49 -11.87 1.37 10.13
CA PHE A 49 -11.88 0.04 9.54
C PHE A 49 -13.21 -0.65 9.87
N ASP A 50 -13.91 -1.08 8.81
CA ASP A 50 -15.03 -2.01 8.89
C ASP A 50 -14.89 -3.01 7.74
N GLU A 51 -14.75 -4.30 8.07
CA GLU A 51 -14.59 -5.37 7.09
C GLU A 51 -15.78 -5.50 6.12
N ASN A 52 -16.93 -4.94 6.47
CA ASN A 52 -18.16 -4.96 5.66
C ASN A 52 -18.37 -3.67 4.85
N ASP A 53 -17.49 -2.68 4.99
CA ASP A 53 -17.56 -1.41 4.27
C ASP A 53 -16.40 -1.30 3.28
N SER A 54 -16.65 -1.54 1.98
CA SER A 54 -15.61 -1.43 0.95
C SER A 54 -14.96 -0.05 0.85
N ASP A 55 -15.59 0.98 1.42
CA ASP A 55 -15.16 2.37 1.29
C ASP A 55 -14.23 2.80 2.43
N TRP A 56 -13.91 1.94 3.41
CA TRP A 56 -13.04 2.29 4.55
C TRP A 56 -11.66 2.81 4.13
N ALA A 57 -11.19 2.45 2.92
CA ALA A 57 -9.92 2.90 2.33
C ALA A 57 -10.04 4.20 1.51
N CYS A 58 -11.24 4.76 1.35
CA CYS A 58 -11.50 6.01 0.65
C CYS A 58 -11.40 7.20 1.63
N THR A 59 -10.20 7.45 2.13
CA THR A 59 -9.93 8.47 3.17
C THR A 59 -8.78 9.40 2.78
N ASP A 60 -8.86 10.65 3.24
CA ASP A 60 -7.81 11.65 3.11
C ASP A 60 -6.85 11.67 4.32
N TYR A 61 -6.99 10.74 5.28
CA TYR A 61 -6.24 10.76 6.54
C TYR A 61 -4.73 10.64 6.33
N LEU A 62 -4.30 9.55 5.68
CA LEU A 62 -2.96 9.40 5.16
C LEU A 62 -3.03 8.96 3.71
N ASN A 63 -2.91 9.92 2.80
CA ASN A 63 -2.64 9.67 1.40
C ASN A 63 -1.28 10.30 1.06
N LEU A 64 -0.33 9.47 0.63
CA LEU A 64 1.01 9.97 0.31
C LEU A 64 1.04 10.77 -1.00
N GLU A 65 0.00 10.70 -1.83
CA GLU A 65 -0.09 11.22 -3.21
C GLU A 65 1.08 10.76 -4.13
N GLU A 66 1.97 9.94 -3.60
CA GLU A 66 3.17 9.39 -4.22
C GLU A 66 3.02 7.87 -4.32
N ASN A 67 3.39 7.32 -5.47
CA ASN A 67 3.44 5.88 -5.67
C ASN A 67 4.59 5.28 -4.85
N ILE A 68 4.27 4.35 -3.96
CA ILE A 68 5.28 3.63 -3.20
C ILE A 68 6.04 2.63 -4.08
N CYS A 69 5.43 2.20 -5.19
CA CYS A 69 6.00 1.29 -6.16
C CYS A 69 5.25 1.39 -7.50
N SER A 70 5.96 1.12 -8.59
CA SER A 70 5.40 0.94 -9.93
C SER A 70 5.97 -0.35 -10.52
N ILE A 71 5.09 -1.23 -11.01
CA ILE A 71 5.47 -2.53 -11.59
C ILE A 71 5.10 -2.51 -13.06
N LYS A 72 6.09 -2.72 -13.93
CA LYS A 72 5.89 -2.77 -15.38
C LYS A 72 4.94 -3.90 -15.75
N ARG A 73 3.94 -3.63 -16.58
CA ARG A 73 3.07 -4.65 -17.16
C ARG A 73 3.88 -5.52 -18.13
N THR A 74 3.60 -6.80 -18.10
CA THR A 74 4.21 -7.81 -18.96
C THR A 74 3.12 -8.74 -19.46
N GLU A 75 3.42 -9.58 -20.44
CA GLU A 75 2.44 -10.53 -21.01
C GLU A 75 1.74 -11.40 -19.94
N ASP A 76 2.42 -11.77 -18.85
CA ASP A 76 1.88 -12.58 -17.76
C ASP A 76 0.96 -11.83 -16.78
N ILE A 77 1.03 -10.49 -16.79
CA ILE A 77 0.26 -9.59 -15.92
C ILE A 77 -0.29 -8.44 -16.75
N GLN A 78 -0.88 -8.76 -17.90
CA GLN A 78 -1.38 -7.73 -18.80
C GLN A 78 -2.75 -7.23 -18.33
N GLU A 79 -3.62 -8.12 -17.87
CA GLU A 79 -4.94 -7.77 -17.35
C GLU A 79 -4.87 -7.43 -15.86
N TRP A 80 -5.71 -6.49 -15.41
CA TRP A 80 -5.63 -5.95 -14.05
C TRP A 80 -5.81 -7.02 -12.96
N GLU A 81 -6.61 -8.06 -13.19
CA GLU A 81 -6.78 -9.18 -12.26
C GLU A 81 -5.49 -9.98 -12.10
N GLN A 82 -4.73 -10.14 -13.19
CA GLN A 82 -3.43 -10.82 -13.17
C GLN A 82 -2.40 -9.96 -12.43
N GLY A 83 -2.41 -8.64 -12.70
CA GLY A 83 -1.61 -7.64 -11.99
C GLY A 83 -1.88 -7.65 -10.50
N LEU A 84 -3.15 -7.53 -10.11
CA LEU A 84 -3.59 -7.57 -8.72
C LEU A 84 -3.14 -8.86 -8.04
N LYS A 85 -3.40 -10.02 -8.64
CA LYS A 85 -2.95 -11.31 -8.09
C LYS A 85 -1.44 -11.37 -7.87
N TYR A 86 -0.65 -10.94 -8.86
CA TYR A 86 0.80 -10.95 -8.76
C TYR A 86 1.30 -10.01 -7.65
N ILE A 87 0.73 -8.81 -7.57
CA ILE A 87 1.10 -7.81 -6.58
C ILE A 87 0.65 -8.22 -5.17
N THR A 88 -0.51 -8.85 -5.03
CA THR A 88 -0.94 -9.47 -3.77
C THR A 88 0.10 -10.45 -3.26
N MET A 89 0.65 -11.32 -4.12
CA MET A 89 1.73 -12.23 -3.72
C MET A 89 2.99 -11.48 -3.25
N LEU A 90 3.33 -10.34 -3.86
CA LEU A 90 4.46 -9.51 -3.43
C LEU A 90 4.20 -8.84 -2.08
N VAL A 91 2.99 -8.31 -1.87
CA VAL A 91 2.59 -7.68 -0.60
C VAL A 91 2.53 -8.72 0.51
N GLU A 92 1.93 -9.89 0.28
CA GLU A 92 1.92 -10.99 1.27
C GLU A 92 3.33 -11.41 1.67
N ARG A 93 4.27 -11.47 0.72
CA ARG A 93 5.67 -11.73 1.01
C ARG A 93 6.28 -10.61 1.84
N TYR A 94 6.00 -9.35 1.49
CA TYR A 94 6.44 -8.21 2.28
C TYR A 94 5.89 -8.24 3.71
N LEU A 95 4.63 -8.66 3.90
CA LEU A 95 4.02 -8.85 5.22
C LEU A 95 4.59 -10.02 6.03
N LYS A 96 5.50 -10.81 5.45
CA LYS A 96 6.25 -11.87 6.14
C LYS A 96 7.70 -11.46 6.44
N GLU A 97 8.34 -10.74 5.52
CA GLU A 97 9.80 -10.56 5.49
C GLU A 97 10.25 -9.08 5.49
N GLY A 98 9.31 -8.14 5.34
CA GLY A 98 9.59 -6.73 5.10
C GLY A 98 10.07 -5.97 6.34
N GLU A 99 10.91 -4.96 6.11
CA GLU A 99 11.50 -4.11 7.16
C GLU A 99 10.44 -3.40 8.02
N TYR A 100 9.37 -2.91 7.39
CA TYR A 100 8.31 -2.14 8.07
C TYR A 100 7.07 -2.99 8.42
N VAL A 101 7.17 -4.32 8.37
CA VAL A 101 6.03 -5.21 8.65
C VAL A 101 5.41 -4.96 10.03
N ASN A 102 6.24 -4.67 11.04
CA ASN A 102 5.75 -4.42 12.40
C ASN A 102 4.98 -3.10 12.51
N VAL A 103 5.26 -2.13 11.63
CA VAL A 103 4.52 -0.87 11.56
C VAL A 103 3.18 -1.10 10.86
N LEU A 104 3.16 -1.86 9.76
CA LEU A 104 1.90 -2.19 9.08
C LEU A 104 0.98 -3.03 9.99
N LYS A 105 1.53 -4.03 10.67
CA LYS A 105 0.79 -4.92 11.58
C LYS A 105 0.49 -4.30 12.96
N SER A 106 0.87 -3.05 13.21
CA SER A 106 0.37 -2.34 14.40
C SER A 106 -1.03 -1.76 14.18
N ALA A 107 -1.50 -1.71 12.92
CA ALA A 107 -2.88 -1.40 12.58
C ALA A 107 -3.80 -2.63 12.77
N SER A 108 -5.11 -2.40 12.83
CA SER A 108 -6.12 -3.45 12.97
C SER A 108 -6.28 -4.27 11.69
N ALA A 109 -6.09 -3.67 10.51
CA ALA A 109 -6.21 -4.37 9.25
C ALA A 109 -5.26 -3.87 8.16
N ILE A 110 -4.97 -4.75 7.20
CA ILE A 110 -4.25 -4.44 5.98
C ILE A 110 -5.01 -5.02 4.80
N GLY A 111 -5.45 -4.15 3.90
CA GLY A 111 -6.14 -4.48 2.66
C GLY A 111 -5.25 -4.31 1.42
N ILE A 112 -5.71 -4.88 0.32
CA ILE A 112 -5.22 -4.62 -1.03
C ILE A 112 -6.40 -4.59 -1.99
N GLY A 113 -6.37 -3.71 -2.99
CA GLY A 113 -7.44 -3.64 -3.98
C GLY A 113 -7.02 -2.89 -5.24
N PHE A 114 -7.81 -3.06 -6.29
CA PHE A 114 -7.72 -2.23 -7.48
C PHE A 114 -8.68 -1.03 -7.34
N VAL A 115 -8.37 0.14 -7.91
CA VAL A 115 -9.12 1.39 -7.69
C VAL A 115 -10.62 1.30 -7.95
N ASP A 116 -11.05 0.44 -8.88
CA ASP A 116 -12.45 0.19 -9.22
C ASP A 116 -12.93 -1.23 -8.81
N GLY A 117 -12.16 -1.92 -7.97
CA GLY A 117 -12.42 -3.29 -7.53
C GLY A 117 -12.67 -3.41 -6.03
N ASP A 118 -12.96 -4.63 -5.60
CA ASP A 118 -13.11 -4.95 -4.18
C ASP A 118 -11.75 -4.94 -3.45
N ILE A 119 -11.81 -4.81 -2.13
CA ILE A 119 -10.63 -4.87 -1.25
C ILE A 119 -10.54 -6.28 -0.64
N ASP A 120 -9.41 -6.94 -0.86
CA ASP A 120 -9.03 -8.17 -0.18
C ASP A 120 -8.29 -7.86 1.13
N ILE A 121 -8.73 -8.47 2.23
CA ILE A 121 -8.06 -8.33 3.53
C ILE A 121 -6.92 -9.35 3.65
N LEU A 122 -5.68 -8.85 3.75
CA LEU A 122 -4.47 -9.67 3.88
C LEU A 122 -4.06 -9.90 5.34
N PHE A 123 -4.51 -9.03 6.25
CA PHE A 123 -4.25 -9.12 7.68
C PHE A 123 -5.38 -8.45 8.46
N CYS A 124 -5.80 -9.08 9.56
CA CYS A 124 -6.73 -8.53 10.55
C CYS A 124 -6.28 -9.03 11.95
N ALA A 125 -6.27 -8.15 12.95
CA ALA A 125 -5.71 -8.39 14.29
C ALA A 125 -6.74 -8.72 15.37
#